data_AF-A0A841JL71-F1
#
_entry.id   AF-A0A841JL71-F1
#
_cell.length_a   1.000
_cell.length_b   1.000
_cell.length_c   1.000
_cell.angle_alpha   90.00
_cell.angle_beta   90.00
_cell.angle_gamma   90.00
#
_symmetry.space_group_name_H-M   'P 1'
#
loop_
_entity.id
_entity.type
_entity.pdbx_description
1 polymer ?
#
loop_
_entity_poly.entity_id
_entity_poly.type
_entity_poly.pdbx_seq_one_letter_code
_entity_poly.pdbx_strand_id
1 'polypeptide(L)'
;MLCFYRFINTTSRTLAVAKVLFFPQMRPEKKAKVATAEDFVNIGVPAEWVPVLNKMGFNTVEELKAGNPNKVFNDLGGMRKKLKLDITMPTKEVVMAWFE
;
A
#
# COMPACT_ATOMS: atom_id res chain seq x y z
N MET A 1 -10.59 15.77 70.48
CA MET A 1 -12.03 15.52 70.33
C MET A 1 -12.69 16.81 69.86
N LEU A 2 -12.84 17.03 68.56
CA LEU A 2 -13.69 18.06 67.97
C LEU A 2 -14.06 17.62 66.55
N CYS A 3 -15.37 17.69 66.29
CA CYS A 3 -16.08 16.97 65.26
C CYS A 3 -15.83 17.50 63.84
N PHE A 4 -15.76 16.54 62.92
CA PHE A 4 -16.26 16.57 61.54
C PHE A 4 -16.95 17.87 61.09
N TYR A 5 -16.36 18.52 60.09
CA TYR A 5 -17.12 19.30 59.11
C TYR A 5 -16.84 18.73 57.72
N ARG A 6 -17.83 18.00 57.22
CA ARG A 6 -17.93 17.51 55.84
C ARG A 6 -18.74 18.56 55.08
N PHE A 7 -18.10 19.33 54.20
CA PHE A 7 -18.82 20.03 53.14
C PHE A 7 -18.34 19.52 51.80
N ILE A 8 -19.16 18.60 51.30
CA ILE A 8 -19.10 17.95 50.01
C ILE A 8 -19.51 18.99 48.96
N ASN A 9 -18.53 19.53 48.22
CA ASN A 9 -18.81 20.30 47.02
C ASN A 9 -19.26 19.34 45.92
N THR A 10 -20.57 19.13 45.83
CA THR A 10 -21.23 18.56 44.65
C THR A 10 -21.43 19.67 43.62
N THR A 11 -20.52 19.79 42.66
CA THR A 11 -20.82 20.42 41.36
C THR A 11 -20.89 19.32 40.30
N SER A 12 -22.12 19.10 39.88
CA SER A 12 -22.60 18.13 38.92
C SER A 12 -22.01 18.27 37.51
N ARG A 13 -21.89 17.11 36.83
CA ARG A 13 -21.79 16.90 35.37
C ARG A 13 -20.46 17.41 34.78
N THR A 14 -19.57 16.54 34.35
CA THR A 14 -19.80 15.44 33.42
C THR A 14 -18.56 14.55 33.50
N LEU A 15 -18.76 13.23 33.49
CA LEU A 15 -17.71 12.28 33.14
C LEU A 15 -17.31 12.63 31.69
N ALA A 16 -16.35 13.54 31.52
CA ALA A 16 -15.63 13.71 30.27
C ALA A 16 -14.69 12.50 30.12
N VAL A 17 -15.28 11.30 30.12
CA VAL A 17 -14.76 10.17 29.37
C VAL A 17 -14.82 10.65 27.93
N ALA A 18 -13.77 11.38 27.54
CA ALA A 18 -13.52 11.71 26.16
C ALA A 18 -13.43 10.36 25.47
N LYS A 19 -14.59 10.01 24.92
CA LYS A 19 -14.90 8.96 23.97
C LYS A 19 -13.60 8.40 23.49
N VAL A 20 -13.36 7.14 23.85
CA VAL A 20 -12.51 6.21 23.10
C VAL A 20 -12.38 6.80 21.72
N LEU A 21 -11.17 7.29 21.43
CA LEU A 21 -10.77 7.79 20.14
C LEU A 21 -10.80 6.57 19.23
N PHE A 22 -12.03 6.15 18.90
CA PHE A 22 -12.37 5.20 17.89
C PHE A 22 -12.09 6.01 16.64
N PHE A 23 -10.81 6.03 16.26
CA PHE A 23 -10.47 6.28 14.88
C PHE A 23 -11.43 5.43 14.05
N PRO A 24 -12.10 6.00 13.05
CA PRO A 24 -12.85 5.23 12.08
C PRO A 24 -11.91 4.12 11.59
N GLN A 25 -12.10 2.91 12.12
CA GLN A 25 -11.49 1.72 11.57
C GLN A 25 -12.24 1.47 10.28
N MET A 26 -11.79 2.15 9.24
CA MET A 26 -11.79 1.72 7.85
C MET A 26 -10.72 2.58 7.19
N ARG A 27 -9.46 2.10 7.18
CA ARG A 27 -8.72 2.28 5.94
C ARG A 27 -9.49 1.42 4.96
N PRO A 28 -10.06 1.99 3.88
CA PRO A 28 -10.50 1.16 2.79
C PRO A 28 -9.24 0.44 2.34
N GLU A 29 -9.08 -0.80 2.79
CA GLU A 29 -8.46 -1.80 1.97
C GLU A 29 -9.30 -1.77 0.70
N LYS A 30 -8.87 -0.95 -0.28
CA LYS A 30 -9.08 -1.30 -1.66
C LYS A 30 -8.56 -2.72 -1.70
N LYS A 31 -9.48 -3.68 -1.66
CA LYS A 31 -9.26 -5.05 -2.08
C LYS A 31 -8.93 -4.91 -3.55
N ALA A 32 -7.70 -4.49 -3.81
CA ALA A 32 -7.12 -4.42 -5.11
C ALA A 32 -7.23 -5.87 -5.56
N LYS A 33 -8.19 -6.12 -6.46
CA LYS A 33 -8.35 -7.43 -7.07
C LYS A 33 -6.98 -7.76 -7.58
N VAL A 34 -6.29 -8.69 -6.93
CA VAL A 34 -4.91 -9.05 -7.29
C VAL A 34 -4.98 -9.38 -8.77
N ALA A 35 -4.37 -8.53 -9.59
CA ALA A 35 -4.39 -8.70 -11.01
C ALA A 35 -3.65 -10.00 -11.29
N THR A 36 -4.28 -10.86 -12.06
CA THR A 36 -3.67 -12.12 -12.46
C THR A 36 -2.49 -11.82 -13.38
N ALA A 37 -1.56 -12.76 -13.51
CA ALA A 37 -0.43 -12.58 -14.41
C ALA A 37 -0.88 -12.26 -15.85
N GLU A 38 -2.06 -12.75 -16.24
CA GLU A 38 -2.71 -12.49 -17.52
C GLU A 38 -3.05 -11.01 -17.71
N ASP A 39 -3.51 -10.30 -16.68
CA ASP A 39 -3.84 -8.87 -16.75
C ASP A 39 -2.59 -8.03 -17.05
N PHE A 40 -1.45 -8.39 -16.47
CA PHE A 40 -0.16 -7.77 -16.76
C PHE A 40 0.32 -8.13 -18.18
N VAL A 41 0.13 -9.37 -18.62
CA VAL A 41 0.49 -9.77 -19.98
C VAL A 41 -0.36 -9.03 -21.03
N ASN A 42 -1.64 -8.78 -20.75
CA ASN A 42 -2.54 -8.04 -21.63
C ASN A 42 -2.13 -6.57 -21.84
N ILE A 43 -1.46 -5.94 -20.87
CA ILE A 43 -0.88 -4.59 -21.03
C ILE A 43 0.54 -4.60 -21.63
N GLY A 44 1.04 -5.77 -22.04
CA GLY A 44 2.35 -5.91 -22.65
C GLY A 44 3.51 -6.14 -21.67
N VAL A 45 3.24 -6.45 -20.40
CA VAL A 45 4.27 -6.88 -19.46
C VAL A 45 4.59 -8.36 -19.71
N PRO A 46 5.85 -8.75 -19.99
CA PRO A 46 6.20 -10.15 -20.15
C PRO A 46 5.96 -10.93 -18.84
N ALA A 47 5.44 -12.16 -18.95
CA ALA A 47 5.13 -13.02 -17.80
C ALA A 47 6.33 -13.23 -16.85
N GLU A 48 7.55 -13.17 -17.36
CA GLU A 48 8.78 -13.28 -16.57
C GLU A 48 9.01 -12.10 -15.61
N TRP A 49 8.47 -10.92 -15.94
CA TRP A 49 8.55 -9.72 -15.10
C TRP A 49 7.41 -9.59 -14.10
N VAL A 50 6.27 -10.25 -14.34
CA VAL A 50 5.14 -10.30 -13.40
C VAL A 50 5.55 -10.69 -11.97
N PRO A 51 6.30 -11.79 -11.72
CA PRO A 51 6.74 -12.12 -10.36
C PRO A 51 7.70 -11.08 -9.77
N VAL A 52 8.43 -10.33 -10.60
CA VAL A 52 9.29 -9.23 -10.16
C VAL A 52 8.44 -8.02 -9.75
N LEU A 53 7.44 -7.64 -10.55
CA LEU A 53 6.48 -6.58 -10.24
C LEU A 53 5.71 -6.89 -8.94
N ASN A 54 5.23 -8.12 -8.78
CA ASN A 54 4.58 -8.57 -7.55
C ASN A 54 5.52 -8.47 -6.34
N LYS A 55 6.81 -8.83 -6.49
CA LYS A 55 7.83 -8.67 -5.44
C LYS A 55 8.13 -7.20 -5.11
N MET A 56 7.93 -6.29 -6.06
CA MET A 56 8.06 -4.84 -5.85
C MET A 56 6.82 -4.24 -5.19
N GLY A 57 5.74 -5.02 -5.02
CA GLY A 57 4.50 -4.60 -4.39
C GLY A 57 3.44 -4.10 -5.38
N PHE A 58 3.64 -4.29 -6.69
CA PHE A 58 2.62 -4.03 -7.70
C PHE A 58 1.76 -5.27 -7.87
N ASN A 59 0.64 -5.32 -7.16
CA ASN A 59 -0.29 -6.44 -7.22
C ASN A 59 -1.40 -6.20 -8.26
N THR A 60 -1.54 -4.98 -8.77
CA THR A 60 -2.53 -4.63 -9.79
C THR A 60 -1.97 -3.78 -10.92
N VAL A 61 -2.62 -3.85 -12.09
CA VAL A 61 -2.33 -2.97 -13.22
C VAL A 61 -2.53 -1.50 -12.84
N GLU A 62 -3.53 -1.18 -12.02
CA GLU A 62 -3.78 0.17 -11.52
C GLU A 62 -2.62 0.71 -10.66
N GLU A 63 -2.07 -0.12 -9.77
CA GLU A 63 -0.89 0.23 -8.97
C GLU A 63 0.35 0.41 -9.84
N LEU A 64 0.51 -0.42 -10.87
CA LEU A 64 1.59 -0.27 -11.85
C LEU A 64 1.45 1.07 -12.58
N LYS A 65 0.28 1.37 -13.15
CA LYS A 65 0.00 2.64 -13.85
C LYS A 65 0.11 3.87 -12.94
N ALA A 66 -0.24 3.73 -11.66
CA ALA A 66 -0.06 4.79 -10.65
C ALA A 66 1.40 4.94 -10.18
N GLY A 67 2.27 4.00 -10.54
CA GLY A 67 3.70 4.02 -10.26
C GLY A 67 4.47 4.98 -11.14
N ASN A 68 5.80 4.98 -10.98
CA ASN A 68 6.70 5.76 -11.82
C ASN A 68 7.46 4.85 -12.79
N PRO A 69 7.34 5.04 -14.12
CA PRO A 69 8.00 4.20 -15.12
C PRO A 69 9.52 4.19 -14.99
N ASN A 70 10.13 5.33 -14.63
CA ASN A 70 11.58 5.39 -14.43
C ASN A 70 12.02 4.59 -13.20
N LYS A 71 11.22 4.62 -12.12
CA LYS A 71 11.50 3.83 -10.91
C LYS A 71 11.38 2.33 -11.20
N VAL A 72 10.29 1.92 -11.87
CA VAL A 72 10.07 0.52 -12.24
C VAL A 72 11.18 0.01 -13.14
N PHE A 73 11.60 0.77 -14.16
CA PHE A 73 12.73 0.38 -15.02
C PHE A 73 14.03 0.13 -14.24
N ASN A 74 14.38 1.04 -13.31
CA ASN A 74 15.56 0.89 -12.46
C ASN A 74 15.46 -0.32 -11.53
N ASP A 75 14.30 -0.50 -10.91
CA ASP A 75 14.06 -1.60 -9.99
C ASP A 75 14.06 -2.96 -10.72
N LEU A 76 13.52 -3.05 -11.94
CA LEU A 76 13.60 -4.26 -12.78
C LEU A 76 15.05 -4.64 -13.08
N GLY A 77 15.88 -3.67 -13.47
CA GLY A 77 17.32 -3.89 -13.70
C GLY A 77 18.06 -4.32 -12.42
N GLY A 78 17.74 -3.71 -11.29
CA GLY A 78 18.27 -4.10 -9.98
C GLY A 78 17.84 -5.51 -9.56
N MET A 79 16.56 -5.83 -9.74
CA MET A 79 15.97 -7.12 -9.38
C MET A 79 16.46 -8.25 -10.27
N ARG A 80 16.64 -8.01 -11.58
CA ARG A 80 17.25 -8.98 -12.50
C ARG A 80 18.62 -9.42 -12.02
N LYS A 81 19.47 -8.46 -11.64
CA LYS A 81 20.81 -8.74 -11.08
C LYS A 81 20.73 -9.44 -9.73
N LYS A 82 19.83 -8.99 -8.84
CA LYS A 82 19.65 -9.55 -7.49
C LYS A 82 19.15 -10.99 -7.51
N LEU A 83 18.23 -11.31 -8.41
CA LEU A 83 17.60 -12.62 -8.56
C LEU A 83 18.35 -13.54 -9.53
N LYS A 84 19.44 -13.06 -10.16
CA LYS A 84 20.21 -13.77 -11.19
C LYS A 84 19.31 -14.31 -12.32
N LEU A 85 18.35 -13.49 -12.72
CA LEU A 85 17.41 -13.85 -13.77
C LEU A 85 18.05 -13.60 -15.14
N ASP A 86 18.09 -14.64 -15.98
CA ASP A 86 18.58 -14.53 -17.35
C ASP A 86 17.46 -14.12 -18.33
N ILE A 87 16.75 -13.05 -17.97
CA ILE A 87 15.62 -12.50 -18.72
C ILE A 87 16.10 -11.29 -19.52
N THR A 88 15.60 -11.12 -20.74
CA THR A 88 15.89 -9.91 -21.53
C THR A 88 15.26 -8.68 -20.86
N MET A 89 16.08 -7.64 -20.65
CA MET A 89 15.58 -6.39 -20.06
C MET A 89 14.74 -5.63 -21.09
N PRO A 90 13.49 -5.28 -20.75
CA PRO A 90 12.64 -4.51 -21.66
C PRO A 90 13.26 -3.14 -21.91
N THR A 91 13.04 -2.57 -23.10
CA THR A 91 13.49 -1.21 -23.40
C THR A 91 12.66 -0.20 -22.61
N LYS A 92 13.18 1.03 -22.47
CA LYS A 92 12.46 2.10 -21.77
C LYS A 92 11.10 2.38 -22.40
N GLU A 93 10.99 2.30 -23.72
CA GLU A 93 9.75 2.46 -24.48
C GLU A 93 8.70 1.41 -24.08
N VAL A 94 9.10 0.14 -24.02
CA VAL A 94 8.22 -0.96 -23.59
C VAL A 94 7.76 -0.74 -22.15
N VAL A 95 8.67 -0.35 -21.25
CA VAL A 95 8.29 -0.09 -19.86
C VAL A 95 7.33 1.10 -19.77
N MET A 96 7.49 2.15 -20.57
CA MET A 96 6.54 3.28 -20.59
C MET A 96 5.15 2.86 -21.10
N ALA A 97 5.07 1.99 -22.10
CA ALA A 97 3.81 1.47 -22.63
C ALA A 97 2.98 0.72 -21.57
N TRP A 98 3.60 0.18 -20.51
CA TRP A 98 2.86 -0.46 -19.41
C TRP A 98 2.07 0.54 -18.55
N PHE A 99 2.40 1.83 -18.63
CA PHE A 99 1.79 2.91 -17.84
C PHE A 99 0.77 3.72 -18.65
N GLU A 100 0.69 3.53 -19.97
CA GLU A 100 -0.36 4.10 -20.83
C GLU A 100 -1.71 3.40 -20.61
#